data_AF-A0A7W0SJC2-F1
#
_entry.id   AF-A0A7W0SJC2-F1
#
_cell.length_a   1.000
_cell.length_b   1.000
_cell.length_c   1.000
_cell.angle_alpha   90.00
_cell.angle_beta   90.00
_cell.angle_gamma   90.00
#
_symmetry.space_group_name_H-M   'P 1'
#
loop_
_entity.id
_entity.type
_entity.pdbx_description
1 polymer ?
#
loop_
_entity_poly.entity_id
_entity_poly.type
_entity_poly.pdbx_seq_one_letter_code
_entity_poly.pdbx_strand_id
1 'polypeptide(L)'
;PKTRNSVRTVPLPRRVVRELEAHLEAYTAPTPDALVFTDLGGSPLRRSGFARSWWHPAVRATGLDPLRFHELRHTFVALWVAAGAITRKCP
;
A
#
# COMPACT_ATOMS: atom_id res chain seq x y z
N PRO A 1 7.44 -18.22 5.17
CA PRO A 1 8.67 -17.59 4.60
C PRO A 1 8.39 -16.98 3.22
N LYS A 2 8.84 -15.74 2.96
CA LYS A 2 8.76 -15.15 1.61
C LYS A 2 9.73 -15.91 0.69
N THR A 3 9.25 -16.42 -0.43
CA THR A 3 10.07 -17.13 -1.42
C THR A 3 10.73 -16.13 -2.38
N ARG A 4 11.80 -16.54 -3.09
CA ARG A 4 12.43 -15.72 -4.14
C ARG A 4 11.41 -15.24 -5.19
N ASN A 5 10.42 -16.07 -5.50
CA ASN A 5 9.32 -15.75 -6.42
C ASN A 5 8.36 -14.67 -5.90
N SER A 6 8.43 -14.30 -4.61
CA SER A 6 7.61 -13.24 -4.02
C SER A 6 8.23 -11.84 -4.17
N VAL A 7 9.52 -11.76 -4.54
CA VAL A 7 10.22 -10.49 -4.80
C VAL A 7 9.87 -10.03 -6.22
N ARG A 8 9.36 -8.81 -6.35
CA ARG A 8 9.00 -8.22 -7.63
C ARG A 8 9.11 -6.71 -7.58
N THR A 9 9.49 -6.11 -8.70
CA THR A 9 9.38 -4.66 -8.92
C THR A 9 7.95 -4.34 -9.35
N VAL A 10 7.34 -3.33 -8.72
CA VAL A 10 5.99 -2.86 -9.05
C VAL A 10 6.11 -1.46 -9.63
N PRO A 11 5.65 -1.21 -10.86
CA PRO A 11 5.61 0.15 -11.40
C PRO A 11 4.62 0.99 -10.59
N LEU A 12 5.04 2.18 -10.19
CA LEU A 12 4.21 3.13 -9.44
C LEU A 12 3.82 4.32 -10.35
N PRO A 13 2.55 4.75 -10.35
CA PRO A 13 2.16 6.00 -11.00
C PRO A 13 2.91 7.19 -10.41
N ARG A 14 3.24 8.20 -11.23
CA ARG A 14 3.96 9.42 -10.79
C ARG A 14 3.31 10.10 -9.59
N ARG A 15 1.98 10.10 -9.53
CA ARG A 15 1.23 10.66 -8.37
C ARG A 15 1.61 9.93 -7.08
N VAL A 16 1.66 8.60 -7.08
CA VAL A 16 2.02 7.80 -5.90
C VAL A 16 3.47 8.06 -5.48
N VAL A 17 4.37 8.23 -6.45
CA VAL A 17 5.78 8.57 -6.16
C VAL A 17 5.88 9.89 -5.41
N ARG A 18 5.18 10.94 -5.85
CA ARG A 18 5.18 12.24 -5.18
C ARG A 18 4.65 12.19 -3.76
N GLU A 19 3.55 11.46 -3.54
CA GLU A 19 3.00 11.27 -2.18
C GLU A 19 3.99 10.50 -1.29
N LEU A 20 4.71 9.54 -1.86
CA LEU A 20 5.71 8.78 -1.13
C LEU A 20 6.94 9.63 -0.78
N GLU A 21 7.42 10.47 -1.70
CA GLU A 21 8.50 11.42 -1.45
C GLU A 21 8.15 12.37 -0.29
N ALA A 22 6.98 13.01 -0.35
CA ALA A 22 6.50 13.89 0.72
C ALA A 22 6.35 13.15 2.06
N HIS A 23 5.88 11.90 2.03
CA HIS A 23 5.78 11.07 3.24
C HIS A 23 7.14 10.72 3.84
N LEU A 24 8.12 10.38 2.99
CA LEU A 24 9.48 10.07 3.44
C LEU A 24 10.13 11.28 4.11
N GLU A 25 9.96 12.48 3.54
CA GLU A 25 10.48 13.73 4.12
C GLU A 25 9.83 14.07 5.47
N ALA A 26 8.52 13.88 5.60
CA ALA A 26 7.77 14.29 6.79
C ALA A 26 7.82 13.28 7.94
N TYR A 27 7.92 11.98 7.64
CA TYR A 27 7.66 10.92 8.63
C TYR A 27 8.74 9.85 8.73
N THR A 28 9.78 9.88 7.90
CA THR A 28 10.81 8.83 7.87
C THR A 28 12.17 9.38 8.29
N ALA A 29 12.91 8.64 9.10
CA ALA A 29 14.28 8.99 9.45
C ALA A 29 15.21 8.88 8.22
N PRO A 30 16.29 9.67 8.13
CA PRO A 30 17.18 9.69 6.96
C PRO A 30 18.15 8.48 6.92
N THR A 31 17.76 7.33 7.48
CA THR A 31 18.58 6.12 7.50
C THR A 31 18.06 5.09 6.49
N PRO A 32 18.94 4.31 5.83
CA PRO A 32 18.53 3.32 4.84
C PRO A 32 17.59 2.23 5.37
N ASP A 33 17.68 1.94 6.68
CA ASP A 33 16.89 0.91 7.36
C ASP A 33 15.62 1.48 8.02
N ALA A 34 15.34 2.77 7.84
CA ALA A 34 14.14 3.39 8.38
C ALA A 34 12.88 2.77 7.77
N LEU A 35 11.88 2.51 8.61
CA LEU A 35 10.59 2.03 8.16
C LEU A 35 9.84 3.16 7.47
N VAL A 36 9.40 2.90 6.23
CA VAL A 36 8.59 3.85 5.46
C VAL A 36 7.24 4.12 6.15
N PHE A 37 6.63 3.11 6.77
CA PHE A 37 5.35 3.26 7.48
C PHE A 37 5.45 2.75 8.91
N THR A 38 5.22 3.66 9.87
CA THR A 38 5.22 3.37 11.30
C THR A 38 3.87 3.66 11.92
N ASP A 39 3.64 3.16 13.13
CA ASP A 39 2.61 3.70 14.00
C ASP A 39 3.05 5.04 14.63
N LEU A 40 2.18 5.64 15.44
CA LEU A 40 2.44 6.90 16.14
C LEU A 40 3.65 6.84 17.10
N GLY A 41 4.07 5.63 17.50
CA GLY A 41 5.23 5.40 18.36
C GLY A 41 6.51 5.07 17.60
N GLY A 42 6.51 5.16 16.26
CA GLY A 42 7.66 4.83 15.43
C GLY A 42 7.90 3.32 15.24
N SER A 43 7.02 2.48 15.77
CA SER A 43 7.11 1.02 15.62
C SER A 43 6.53 0.55 14.29
N PRO A 44 6.86 -0.67 13.82
CA PRO A 44 6.27 -1.23 12.61
C PRO A 44 4.74 -1.20 12.64
N LEU A 45 4.15 -0.66 11.58
CA LEU A 45 2.69 -0.52 11.48
C LEU A 45 2.00 -1.89 11.57
N ARG A 46 1.25 -2.11 12.64
CA ARG A 46 0.48 -3.35 12.85
C ARG A 46 -0.87 -3.27 12.13
N ARG A 47 -1.25 -4.35 11.43
CA ARG A 47 -2.50 -4.41 10.65
C ARG A 47 -3.75 -4.06 11.47
N SER A 48 -3.87 -4.56 12.69
CA SER A 48 -5.05 -4.30 13.55
C SER A 48 -5.13 -2.84 13.98
N GLY A 49 -4.01 -2.25 14.41
CA GLY A 49 -3.90 -0.83 14.74
C GLY A 49 -4.19 0.06 13.54
N PHE A 50 -3.60 -0.27 12.38
CA PHE A 50 -3.84 0.41 11.12
C PHE A 50 -5.34 0.43 10.76
N ALA A 51 -5.96 -0.75 10.82
CA ALA A 51 -7.35 -0.92 10.45
C ALA A 51 -8.27 -0.06 11.33
N ARG A 52 -8.06 -0.13 12.66
CA ARG A 52 -8.88 0.60 13.64
C ARG A 52 -8.70 2.12 13.55
N SER A 53 -7.46 2.59 13.49
CA SER A 53 -7.15 4.01 13.66
C SER A 53 -7.29 4.83 12.38
N TRP A 54 -7.08 4.23 11.21
CA TRP A 54 -7.11 4.98 9.93
C TRP A 54 -8.06 4.38 8.90
N TRP A 55 -8.03 3.06 8.69
CA TRP A 55 -8.80 2.43 7.60
C TRP A 55 -10.31 2.51 7.81
N HIS A 56 -10.84 1.98 8.92
CA HIS A 56 -12.28 1.97 9.16
C HIS A 56 -12.87 3.38 9.23
N PRO A 57 -12.23 4.38 9.88
CA PRO A 57 -12.68 5.78 9.78
C PRO A 57 -12.73 6.29 8.34
N ALA A 58 -11.69 6.04 7.53
CA ALA A 58 -11.65 6.50 6.14
C ALA A 58 -12.75 5.86 5.29
N VAL A 59 -12.98 4.55 5.41
CA VAL A 59 -14.03 3.83 4.68
C VAL A 59 -15.42 4.35 5.06
N ARG A 60 -15.67 4.58 6.36
CA ARG A 60 -16.94 5.18 6.81
C ARG A 60 -17.15 6.59 6.27
N ALA A 61 -16.11 7.42 6.25
CA ALA A 61 -16.18 8.78 5.71
C ALA A 61 -16.55 8.80 4.21
N THR A 62 -16.20 7.74 3.47
CA THR A 62 -16.59 7.58 2.06
C THR A 62 -17.98 6.95 1.85
N GLY A 63 -18.63 6.45 2.91
CA GLY A 63 -19.89 5.70 2.80
C GLY A 63 -19.76 4.31 2.17
N LEU A 64 -18.54 3.77 2.08
CA LEU A 64 -18.24 2.48 1.43
C LEU A 64 -18.11 1.32 2.43
N ASP A 65 -18.57 1.49 3.67
CA ASP A 65 -18.47 0.46 4.70
C ASP A 65 -19.48 -0.68 4.45
N PRO A 66 -19.10 -1.97 4.57
CA PRO A 66 -17.77 -2.48 4.92
C PRO A 66 -16.86 -2.67 3.70
N LEU A 67 -15.67 -2.06 3.72
CA LEU A 67 -14.60 -2.30 2.74
C LEU A 67 -13.35 -2.81 3.46
N ARG A 68 -12.77 -3.92 2.99
CA ARG A 68 -11.51 -4.45 3.54
C ARG A 68 -10.32 -3.85 2.81
N PHE A 69 -9.20 -3.65 3.50
CA PHE A 69 -7.98 -3.14 2.88
C PHE A 69 -7.47 -4.01 1.72
N HIS A 70 -7.71 -5.33 1.78
CA HIS A 70 -7.32 -6.25 0.70
C HIS A 70 -8.10 -6.00 -0.62
N GLU A 71 -9.31 -5.43 -0.55
CA GLU A 71 -10.09 -5.13 -1.75
C GLU A 71 -9.39 -4.10 -2.65
N LEU A 72 -8.58 -3.19 -2.08
CA LEU A 72 -7.76 -2.26 -2.88
C LEU A 72 -6.80 -3.00 -3.82
N ARG A 73 -6.27 -4.15 -3.40
CA ARG A 73 -5.43 -4.99 -4.24
C ARG A 73 -6.24 -5.60 -5.37
N HIS A 74 -7.46 -6.06 -5.09
CA HIS A 74 -8.36 -6.58 -6.12
C HIS A 74 -8.72 -5.49 -7.14
N THR A 75 -9.03 -4.28 -6.68
CA THR A 75 -9.28 -3.13 -7.56
C THR A 75 -8.06 -2.79 -8.42
N PHE A 76 -6.85 -2.74 -7.83
CA PHE A 76 -5.62 -2.48 -8.59
C PHE A 76 -5.41 -3.53 -9.69
N VAL A 77 -5.57 -4.82 -9.38
CA VAL A 77 -5.43 -5.90 -10.37
C VAL A 77 -6.50 -5.78 -11.46
N ALA A 78 -7.76 -5.50 -11.10
CA ALA A 78 -8.83 -5.30 -12.06
C ALA A 78 -8.55 -4.12 -13.01
N LEU A 79 -8.09 -2.98 -12.48
CA LEU A 79 -7.69 -1.81 -13.28
C LEU A 79 -6.48 -2.11 -14.17
N TRP A 80 -5.51 -2.87 -13.67
CA TRP A 80 -4.33 -3.28 -14.42
C TRP A 80 -4.70 -4.17 -15.61
N VAL A 81 -5.60 -5.14 -15.40
CA VAL A 81 -6.14 -6.00 -16.47
C VAL A 81 -6.96 -5.18 -17.46
N ALA A 82 -7.82 -4.28 -17.00
CA ALA A 82 -8.61 -3.41 -17.85
C ALA A 82 -7.75 -2.47 -18.71
N ALA A 83 -6.58 -2.06 -18.21
CA ALA A 83 -5.57 -1.30 -18.96
C ALA A 83 -4.78 -2.15 -19.99
N GLY A 84 -5.17 -3.40 -20.22
CA GLY A 84 -4.57 -4.30 -21.20
C GLY A 84 -3.29 -5.00 -20.72
N ALA A 85 -2.94 -4.90 -19.44
CA ALA A 85 -1.74 -5.52 -18.93
C ALA A 85 -1.99 -6.98 -18.51
N ILE A 86 -1.31 -7.90 -19.19
CA ILE A 86 -1.43 -9.35 -18.99
C ILE A 86 -0.93 -9.72 -17.58
N THR A 87 -1.79 -10.33 -16.76
CA THR A 87 -1.39 -11.01 -15.53
C THR A 87 -0.58 -12.26 -15.92
N ARG A 88 0.75 -12.13 -15.99
CA ARG A 88 1.74 -13.19 -16.30
C ARG A 88 1.13 -14.54 -16.70
N LYS A 89 0.88 -14.69 -17.98
CA LYS A 89 1.31 -15.88 -18.74
C LYS A 89 1.63 -15.40 -20.16
N CYS A 90 2.89 -15.10 -20.39
CA CYS A 90 3.51 -15.27 -21.71
C CYS A 90 4.55 -16.39 -21.53
N PRO A 91 4.69 -17.28 -22.53
CA PRO A 91 5.32 -18.60 -22.42
C PRO A 91 6.80 -18.57 -22.03
#